data_AF-A0A8S3K454-F1
#
_entry.id   AF-A0A8S3K454-F1
#
_cell.length_a   1.000
_cell.length_b   1.000
_cell.length_c   1.000
_cell.angle_alpha   90.00
_cell.angle_beta   90.00
_cell.angle_gamma   90.00
#
_symmetry.space_group_name_H-M   'P 1'
#
loop_
_entity.id
_entity.type
_entity.pdbx_description
1 polymer ?
#
loop_
_entity_poly.entity_id
_entity_poly.type
_entity_poly.pdbx_seq_one_letter_code
_entity_poly.pdbx_strand_id
1 'polypeptide(L)'
;MENSGVYSMLKFSKCDDLATMYKLFERVPNGHTTIADCMSSYLREQGRALVTENAEEGKNAISYVQNLLDLKDTFDYFLKNAFNDDK
;
A
#
# COMPACT_ATOMS: atom_id res chain seq x y z
N MET A 1 3.07 10.16 17.24
CA MET A 1 3.23 10.82 15.93
C MET A 1 2.08 10.35 15.05
N GLU A 2 1.02 11.13 14.90
CA GLU A 2 -0.22 10.67 14.25
C GLU A 2 -0.21 10.76 12.71
N ASN A 3 0.87 11.25 12.09
CA ASN A 3 0.98 11.38 10.63
C ASN A 3 2.39 11.06 10.10
N SER A 4 3.19 10.27 10.82
CA SER A 4 4.54 9.87 10.37
C SER A 4 4.65 8.36 10.14
N GLY A 5 5.64 7.95 9.33
CA GLY A 5 5.95 6.54 9.03
C GLY A 5 5.35 6.03 7.73
N VAL A 6 5.64 4.76 7.42
CA VAL A 6 5.27 4.07 6.16
C VAL A 6 3.76 4.17 5.90
N TYR A 7 2.92 3.96 6.92
CA TYR A 7 1.46 4.01 6.80
C TYR A 7 0.95 5.37 6.30
N SER A 8 1.50 6.47 6.82
CA SER A 8 1.15 7.83 6.38
C SER A 8 1.60 8.07 4.94
N MET A 9 2.81 7.63 4.57
CA MET A 9 3.32 7.76 3.21
C MET A 9 2.46 6.99 2.19
N LEU A 10 1.97 5.81 2.57
CA LEU A 10 1.04 5.02 1.75
C LEU A 10 -0.33 5.67 1.61
N LYS A 11 -0.86 6.21 2.71
CA LYS A 11 -2.16 6.89 2.72
C LYS A 11 -2.18 8.18 1.90
N PHE A 12 -1.07 8.92 1.88
CA PHE A 12 -0.93 10.18 1.14
C PHE A 12 -0.20 10.04 -0.20
N SER A 13 0.02 8.82 -0.67
CA SER A 13 0.72 8.52 -1.94
C SER A 13 2.07 9.21 -2.11
N LYS A 14 2.83 9.34 -1.01
CA LYS A 14 4.14 9.98 -0.99
C LYS A 14 5.24 9.03 -1.45
N CYS A 15 5.24 8.71 -2.74
CA CYS A 15 6.13 7.71 -3.34
C CYS A 15 7.62 8.03 -3.16
N ASP A 16 8.02 9.30 -3.34
CA ASP A 16 9.43 9.71 -3.21
C ASP A 16 9.94 9.61 -1.77
N ASP A 17 9.10 9.97 -0.79
CA ASP A 17 9.40 9.84 0.63
C ASP A 17 9.52 8.35 1.01
N LEU A 18 8.63 7.51 0.46
CA LEU A 18 8.65 6.07 0.66
C LEU A 18 9.91 5.43 0.04
N ALA A 19 10.33 5.88 -1.14
CA ALA A 19 11.58 5.45 -1.77
C ALA A 19 12.80 5.82 -0.93
N THR A 20 12.79 7.02 -0.35
CA THR A 20 13.85 7.49 0.55
C THR A 20 13.88 6.65 1.83
N MET A 21 12.71 6.32 2.37
CA MET A 21 12.57 5.44 3.52
C MET A 21 13.09 4.03 3.21
N TYR A 22 12.76 3.48 2.04
CA TYR A 22 13.27 2.18 1.60
C TYR A 22 14.81 2.12 1.59
N LYS A 23 15.45 3.11 0.95
CA LYS A 23 16.93 3.24 0.92
C LYS A 23 17.56 3.40 2.31
N LEU A 24 16.86 4.03 3.24
CA LEU A 24 17.36 4.19 4.61
C LEU A 24 17.27 2.87 5.40
N PHE A 25 16.20 2.12 5.20
CA PHE A 25 15.96 0.82 5.85
C PHE A 25 16.85 -0.30 5.30
N GLU A 26 17.43 -0.15 4.11
CA GLU A 26 18.48 -1.05 3.58
C GLU A 26 19.66 -1.20 4.56
N ARG A 27 19.94 -0.15 5.35
CA ARG A 27 21.05 -0.12 6.32
C ARG A 27 20.75 -0.91 7.60
N VAL A 28 19.52 -1.38 7.78
CA VAL A 28 19.06 -2.05 8.98
C VAL A 28 18.74 -3.51 8.65
N PRO A 29 19.22 -4.48 9.45
CA PRO A 29 18.83 -5.87 9.29
C PRO A 29 17.30 -6.01 9.33
N ASN A 30 16.71 -6.71 8.36
CA ASN A 30 15.25 -6.88 8.19
C ASN A 30 14.48 -5.57 7.92
N GLY A 31 15.15 -4.50 7.48
CA GLY A 31 14.49 -3.23 7.19
C GLY A 31 13.50 -3.32 6.01
N HIS A 32 13.89 -3.95 4.90
CA HIS A 32 12.99 -4.18 3.77
C HIS A 32 11.81 -5.07 4.15
N THR A 33 12.03 -6.12 4.93
CA THR A 33 10.98 -7.01 5.45
C THR A 33 9.96 -6.23 6.28
N THR A 34 10.42 -5.32 7.14
CA THR A 34 9.53 -4.48 7.96
C THR A 34 8.64 -3.58 7.10
N ILE A 35 9.18 -3.03 6.00
CA ILE A 35 8.40 -2.20 5.05
C ILE A 35 7.39 -3.08 4.29
N ALA A 36 7.81 -4.26 3.83
CA ALA A 36 6.95 -5.22 3.13
C ALA A 36 5.78 -5.72 4.02
N ASP A 37 6.04 -5.98 5.31
CA ASP A 37 5.03 -6.37 6.28
C ASP A 37 4.02 -5.25 6.52
N CYS A 38 4.51 -4.01 6.68
CA CYS A 38 3.65 -2.83 6.84
C CYS A 38 2.77 -2.62 5.61
N MET A 39 3.35 -2.72 4.41
CA MET A 39 2.64 -2.66 3.13
C MET A 39 1.55 -3.74 3.04
N SER A 40 1.90 -4.97 3.36
CA SER A 40 0.98 -6.12 3.33
C SER A 40 -0.17 -5.95 4.30
N SER A 41 0.09 -5.39 5.48
CA SER A 41 -0.95 -5.07 6.45
C SER A 41 -1.91 -4.00 5.92
N TYR A 42 -1.37 -2.90 5.36
CA TYR A 42 -2.16 -1.82 4.80
C TYR A 42 -3.00 -2.28 3.59
N LEU A 43 -2.43 -3.08 2.68
CA LEU A 43 -3.15 -3.66 1.54
C LEU A 43 -4.35 -4.49 2.01
N ARG A 44 -4.14 -5.37 2.99
CA ARG A 44 -5.20 -6.23 3.53
C ARG A 44 -6.28 -5.42 4.23
N GLU A 45 -5.92 -4.34 4.92
CA GLU A 45 -6.87 -3.43 5.54
C GLU A 45 -7.74 -2.72 4.50
N GLN A 46 -7.13 -2.11 3.48
CA GLN A 46 -7.85 -1.47 2.37
C GLN A 46 -8.72 -2.46 1.59
N GLY A 47 -8.20 -3.67 1.32
CA GLY A 47 -8.97 -4.72 0.65
C GLY A 47 -10.17 -5.19 1.46
N ARG A 48 -10.03 -5.35 2.80
CA ARG A 48 -11.16 -5.67 3.68
C ARG A 48 -12.21 -4.57 3.71
N ALA A 49 -11.79 -3.30 3.74
CA ALA A 49 -12.70 -2.17 3.67
C ALA A 49 -13.51 -2.21 2.37
N LEU A 50 -12.87 -2.41 1.21
CA LEU A 50 -13.56 -2.52 -0.09
C LEU A 50 -14.58 -3.67 -0.16
N VAL A 51 -14.25 -4.82 0.43
CA VAL A 51 -15.16 -5.99 0.49
C VAL A 51 -16.36 -5.69 1.38
N THR A 52 -16.13 -5.14 2.57
CA THR A 52 -17.18 -4.81 3.55
C THR A 52 -18.11 -3.74 3.00
N GLU A 53 -17.54 -2.70 2.40
CA GLU A 53 -18.27 -1.62 1.74
C GLU A 53 -19.11 -2.06 0.53
N ASN A 54 -18.76 -3.18 -0.13
CA ASN A 54 -19.57 -3.77 -1.19
C ASN A 54 -20.63 -4.75 -0.68
N ALA A 55 -20.41 -5.34 0.50
CA ALA A 55 -21.40 -6.20 1.15
C ALA A 55 -22.61 -5.38 1.65
N GLU A 56 -22.43 -4.09 1.93
CA GLU A 56 -23.52 -3.15 2.21
C GLU A 56 -24.27 -2.79 0.90
N GLU A 57 -25.32 -3.57 0.66
CA GLU A 57 -26.45 -3.42 -0.28
C GLU A 57 -26.30 -2.40 -1.44
N GLY A 58 -26.12 -2.93 -2.66
CA GLY A 58 -26.46 -2.22 -3.91
C GLY A 58 -25.30 -1.70 -4.75
N LYS A 59 -24.04 -1.95 -4.37
CA LYS A 59 -22.89 -1.54 -5.19
C LYS A 59 -22.69 -2.47 -6.39
N ASN A 60 -22.45 -1.83 -7.55
CA ASN A 60 -22.27 -2.49 -8.84
C ASN A 60 -20.99 -3.35 -8.82
N ALA A 61 -21.09 -4.63 -9.18
CA ALA A 61 -19.97 -5.56 -9.27
C ALA A 61 -18.82 -5.03 -10.16
N ILE A 62 -19.16 -4.24 -11.19
CA ILE A 62 -18.18 -3.57 -12.04
C ILE A 62 -17.35 -2.57 -11.24
N SER A 63 -17.99 -1.73 -10.42
CA SER A 63 -17.30 -0.77 -9.56
C SER A 63 -16.44 -1.45 -8.50
N TYR A 64 -16.88 -2.59 -7.96
CA TYR A 64 -16.07 -3.37 -7.04
C TYR A 64 -14.78 -3.89 -7.70
N VAL A 65 -14.90 -4.51 -8.86
CA VAL A 65 -13.74 -5.01 -9.61
C VAL A 65 -12.82 -3.86 -10.01
N GLN A 66 -13.36 -2.72 -10.45
CA GLN A 66 -12.57 -1.54 -10.77
C GLN A 66 -11.77 -1.05 -9.55
N ASN A 67 -12.41 -0.91 -8.39
CA ASN A 67 -11.73 -0.47 -7.17
C ASN A 67 -10.62 -1.44 -6.73
N LEU A 68 -10.79 -2.76 -6.96
CA LEU A 68 -9.74 -3.75 -6.70
C LEU A 68 -8.57 -3.63 -7.69
N LEU A 69 -8.86 -3.37 -8.97
CA LEU A 69 -7.83 -3.14 -9.99
C LEU A 69 -7.05 -1.86 -9.67
N ASP A 70 -7.73 -0.78 -9.31
CA ASP A 70 -7.11 0.50 -8.93
C ASP A 70 -6.22 0.33 -7.68
N LEU A 71 -6.68 -0.45 -6.70
CA LEU A 71 -5.89 -0.79 -5.52
C LEU A 71 -4.62 -1.55 -5.92
N LYS A 72 -4.74 -2.57 -6.79
CA LYS A 72 -3.57 -3.32 -7.29
C LYS A 72 -2.60 -2.39 -8.02
N ASP A 73 -3.09 -1.56 -8.93
CA ASP A 73 -2.27 -0.66 -9.75
C ASP A 73 -1.52 0.37 -8.88
N THR A 74 -2.13 0.83 -7.79
CA THR A 74 -1.49 1.72 -6.81
C THR A 74 -0.31 1.03 -6.12
N PHE A 75 -0.47 -0.23 -5.71
CA PHE A 75 0.62 -0.97 -5.06
C PHE A 75 1.71 -1.39 -6.04
N ASP A 76 1.35 -1.74 -7.27
CA ASP A 76 2.32 -1.99 -8.35
C ASP A 76 3.14 -0.73 -8.67
N TYR A 77 2.51 0.46 -8.59
CA TYR A 77 3.20 1.74 -8.74
C TYR A 77 4.22 1.96 -7.61
N PHE A 78 3.86 1.69 -6.35
CA PHE A 78 4.81 1.79 -5.25
C PHE A 78 5.95 0.77 -5.37
N LEU A 79 5.66 -0.46 -5.80
CA LEU A 79 6.68 -1.49 -6.01
C LEU A 79 7.74 -1.05 -7.03
N LYS A 80 7.29 -0.53 -8.18
CA LYS A 80 8.18 -0.06 -9.25
C LYS A 80 8.97 1.18 -8.85
N ASN A 81 8.28 2.17 -8.28
CA ASN A 81 8.85 3.51 -8.13
C ASN A 81 9.50 3.76 -6.75
N ALA A 82 9.03 3.07 -5.70
CA ALA A 82 9.59 3.22 -4.35
C ALA A 82 10.55 2.09 -3.97
N PHE A 83 10.31 0.86 -4.45
CA PHE A 83 11.06 -0.33 -4.02
C PHE A 83 11.93 -0.95 -5.10
N ASN A 84 12.08 -0.27 -6.24
CA ASN A 84 13.00 -0.68 -7.30
C ASN A 84 12.72 -2.11 -7.82
N ASP A 85 11.44 -2.50 -7.88
CA ASP A 85 10.98 -3.85 -8.29
C ASP A 85 11.50 -5.01 -7.42
N ASP A 86 11.81 -4.75 -6.15
CA ASP A 86 12.19 -5.79 -5.17
C ASP A 86 10.98 -6.69 -4.85
N LYS A 87 10.93 -7.86 -5.50
CA LYS A 87 9.80 -8.80 -5.52
C LYS A 87 9.91 -9.93 -4.51
#